data_AF-A0A6A5RMU6-F1
#
_entry.id   AF-A0A6A5RMU6-F1
#
_cell.length_a   1.000
_cell.length_b   1.000
_cell.length_c   1.000
_cell.angle_alpha   90.00
_cell.angle_beta   90.00
_cell.angle_gamma   90.00
#
_symmetry.space_group_name_H-M   'P 1'
#
loop_
_entity.id
_entity.type
_entity.pdbx_description
1 polymer ?
#
loop_
_entity_poly.entity_id
_entity_poly.type
_entity_poly.pdbx_seq_one_letter_code
_entity_poly.pdbx_strand_id
1 'polypeptide(L)'
;MLPKRVPGLVTDLCGHASACVIGTQQTETHPKLTWLHDKTAGSYTNCYNGNTWNESLCSSNTACTVNCAIEGSDYSGTHGITTSGNQLNLKFITKGQTQTNEMFNLIGNEFSFDVDLSQLPCGLNGALYFVSMPQKGQGTPGYCDAQCARDLKYINDKADAKGWQPSSNDTNASVGKFSECCAEMEVWEANSVSTTLTSDSCQPESYSVCEECNCGGTYSLDRYAGPCDANDCHFNPYRIGVKDLYIASMSNAMAQGINLVMSLWDDHYANVLRLESSHPIEKDPSEPGVARGECPITSGKPSDVEAQFPNAQVALSNIKFGSIGSPLHSPLLPKRIDALVLDCRAVKKAKLCLEEPFI
;
A
#
# COMPACT_ATOMS: atom_id res chain seq x y z
N MET A 1 -7.43 18.13 -23.32
CA MET A 1 -7.82 16.79 -22.88
C MET A 1 -6.74 15.82 -23.29
N LEU A 2 -6.08 15.22 -22.31
CA LEU A 2 -5.17 14.10 -22.56
C LEU A 2 -6.00 12.84 -22.89
N PRO A 3 -5.59 12.00 -23.86
CA PRO A 3 -6.30 10.77 -24.17
C PRO A 3 -6.21 9.76 -23.02
N LYS A 4 -7.36 9.20 -22.62
CA LYS A 4 -7.49 8.14 -21.59
C LYS A 4 -7.03 6.78 -22.13
N ARG A 5 -5.72 6.48 -22.13
CA ARG A 5 -5.19 5.14 -22.41
C ARG A 5 -4.50 4.57 -21.18
N VAL A 6 -5.03 3.47 -20.66
CA VAL A 6 -4.50 2.76 -19.48
C VAL A 6 -3.67 1.56 -19.94
N PRO A 7 -2.50 1.28 -19.33
CA PRO A 7 -1.74 0.07 -19.58
C PRO A 7 -2.57 -1.17 -19.20
N GLY A 8 -2.72 -2.12 -20.12
CA GLY A 8 -3.32 -3.41 -19.81
C GLY A 8 -2.33 -4.32 -19.10
N LEU A 9 -2.75 -4.98 -18.03
CA LEU A 9 -1.98 -6.03 -17.34
C LEU A 9 -2.68 -7.37 -17.54
N VAL A 10 -1.96 -8.37 -18.05
CA VAL A 10 -2.51 -9.72 -18.20
C VAL A 10 -2.47 -10.47 -16.86
N THR A 11 -3.61 -11.00 -16.39
CA THR A 11 -3.71 -11.82 -15.17
C THR A 11 -4.33 -13.18 -15.48
N ASP A 12 -3.92 -14.22 -14.73
CA ASP A 12 -4.48 -15.56 -14.85
C ASP A 12 -5.47 -15.84 -13.71
N LEU A 13 -6.74 -16.03 -14.05
CA LEU A 13 -7.82 -16.37 -13.11
C LEU A 13 -8.31 -17.80 -13.36
N CYS A 14 -8.21 -18.68 -12.37
CA CYS A 14 -8.69 -20.07 -12.49
C CYS A 14 -9.78 -20.39 -11.44
N GLY A 15 -10.88 -21.01 -11.90
CA GLY A 15 -11.88 -21.64 -11.03
C GLY A 15 -11.60 -23.13 -10.79
N HIS A 16 -12.35 -23.76 -9.86
CA HIS A 16 -12.25 -25.18 -9.44
C HIS A 16 -12.33 -26.22 -10.59
N ALA A 17 -12.66 -25.82 -11.81
CA ALA A 17 -12.79 -26.70 -12.98
C ALA A 17 -11.80 -26.30 -14.09
N SER A 18 -10.48 -26.51 -13.88
CA SER A 18 -9.39 -26.60 -14.89
C SER A 18 -9.31 -25.56 -16.04
N ALA A 19 -10.13 -24.51 -16.03
CA ALA A 19 -10.12 -23.45 -17.03
C ALA A 19 -9.49 -22.22 -16.39
N CYS A 20 -8.27 -21.89 -16.84
CA CYS A 20 -7.72 -20.57 -16.61
C CYS A 20 -8.20 -19.63 -17.70
N VAL A 21 -8.70 -18.49 -17.26
CA VAL A 21 -9.02 -17.36 -18.14
C VAL A 21 -7.89 -16.36 -18.00
N ILE A 22 -7.27 -16.05 -19.14
CA ILE A 22 -6.33 -14.94 -19.27
C ILE A 22 -7.17 -13.66 -19.35
N GLY A 23 -7.17 -12.86 -18.29
CA GLY A 23 -7.83 -11.55 -18.21
C GLY A 23 -6.89 -10.41 -18.62
N THR A 24 -7.44 -9.31 -19.12
CA THR A 24 -6.71 -8.04 -19.25
C THR A 24 -7.28 -7.04 -18.25
N GLN A 25 -6.54 -6.78 -17.18
CA GLN A 25 -6.92 -5.83 -16.14
C GLN A 25 -6.42 -4.43 -16.50
N GLN A 26 -7.08 -3.41 -15.98
CA GLN A 26 -6.67 -2.02 -16.15
C GLN A 26 -6.26 -1.43 -14.80
N THR A 27 -5.12 -0.72 -14.78
CA THR A 27 -4.57 -0.11 -13.55
C THR A 27 -5.09 1.30 -13.34
N GLU A 28 -5.64 1.59 -12.16
CA GLU A 28 -5.79 2.95 -11.65
C GLU A 28 -4.47 3.45 -11.05
N THR A 29 -4.37 4.75 -10.84
CA THR A 29 -3.32 5.41 -10.09
C THR A 29 -3.98 6.25 -9.03
N HIS A 30 -3.25 6.35 -7.92
CA HIS A 30 -3.77 6.81 -6.66
C HIS A 30 -4.36 8.25 -6.73
N PRO A 31 -5.52 8.55 -6.09
CA PRO A 31 -6.17 9.88 -6.09
C PRO A 31 -5.23 11.08 -5.89
N LYS A 32 -4.28 10.95 -4.96
CA LYS A 32 -3.28 11.98 -4.62
C LYS A 32 -2.47 12.44 -5.82
N LEU A 33 -2.33 11.57 -6.80
CA LEU A 33 -1.45 11.69 -7.92
C LEU A 33 -2.18 12.26 -9.17
N THR A 34 -3.46 12.59 -9.07
CA THR A 34 -4.21 13.18 -10.18
C THR A 34 -3.95 14.68 -10.33
N TRP A 35 -3.93 15.16 -11.58
CA TRP A 35 -3.91 16.61 -11.84
C TRP A 35 -5.30 17.19 -11.63
N LEU A 36 -5.37 18.22 -10.78
CA LEU A 36 -6.58 18.97 -10.47
C LEU A 36 -6.50 20.37 -11.07
N HIS A 37 -7.42 20.68 -11.96
CA HIS A 37 -7.51 22.00 -12.57
C HIS A 37 -8.96 22.51 -12.61
N ASP A 38 -9.10 23.81 -12.84
CA ASP A 38 -10.37 24.48 -13.06
C ASP A 38 -11.14 23.81 -14.20
N LYS A 39 -12.37 23.38 -13.89
CA LYS A 39 -13.28 22.66 -14.78
C LYS A 39 -13.86 23.55 -15.88
N THR A 40 -13.71 24.88 -15.77
CA THR A 40 -14.16 25.84 -16.79
C THR A 40 -13.48 25.54 -18.13
N ALA A 41 -14.28 25.42 -19.19
CA ALA A 41 -13.78 25.08 -20.52
C ALA A 41 -12.68 26.05 -20.98
N GLY A 42 -11.51 25.51 -21.33
CA GLY A 42 -10.34 26.29 -21.77
C GLY A 42 -9.49 26.87 -20.64
N SER A 43 -9.84 26.63 -19.37
CA SER A 43 -9.01 26.93 -18.21
C SER A 43 -8.12 25.74 -17.86
N TYR A 44 -6.86 26.03 -17.50
CA TYR A 44 -5.88 25.05 -17.02
C TYR A 44 -5.27 25.49 -15.69
N THR A 45 -5.97 26.38 -14.98
CA THR A 45 -5.52 26.89 -13.68
C THR A 45 -5.56 25.76 -12.67
N ASN A 46 -4.45 25.50 -11.98
CA ASN A 46 -4.38 24.44 -10.97
C ASN A 46 -5.33 24.74 -9.81
N CYS A 47 -6.15 23.77 -9.45
CA CYS A 47 -6.89 23.74 -8.20
C CYS A 47 -6.00 23.37 -7.02
N TYR A 48 -4.97 22.56 -7.28
CA TYR A 48 -3.98 22.12 -6.31
C TYR A 48 -2.58 22.20 -6.91
N ASN A 49 -1.64 22.83 -6.22
CA ASN A 49 -0.27 23.00 -6.69
C ASN A 49 0.72 22.83 -5.52
N GLY A 50 1.76 22.00 -5.73
CA GLY A 50 2.66 21.58 -4.65
C GLY A 50 1.85 20.90 -3.55
N ASN A 51 1.76 21.55 -2.40
CA ASN A 51 1.06 21.08 -1.20
C ASN A 51 -0.11 22.01 -0.77
N THR A 52 -0.61 22.86 -1.70
CA THR A 52 -1.65 23.86 -1.40
C THR A 52 -2.80 23.87 -2.40
N TRP A 53 -3.99 24.22 -1.91
CA TRP A 53 -5.18 24.47 -2.71
C TRP A 53 -5.24 25.94 -3.16
N ASN A 54 -5.76 26.18 -4.37
CA ASN A 54 -6.02 27.52 -4.87
C ASN A 54 -7.28 28.11 -4.21
N GLU A 55 -7.11 29.04 -3.28
CA GLU A 55 -8.21 29.62 -2.49
C GLU A 55 -9.29 30.32 -3.34
N SER A 56 -8.94 30.81 -4.53
CA SER A 56 -9.93 31.45 -5.43
C SER A 56 -10.90 30.44 -6.04
N LEU A 57 -10.42 29.22 -6.30
CA LEU A 57 -11.23 28.12 -6.82
C LEU A 57 -11.83 27.26 -5.68
N CYS A 58 -11.12 27.19 -4.55
CA CYS A 58 -11.36 26.29 -3.43
C CYS A 58 -11.57 27.04 -2.10
N SER A 59 -12.39 28.09 -2.12
CA SER A 59 -12.74 28.86 -0.90
C SER A 59 -13.50 28.05 0.16
N SER A 60 -14.10 26.93 -0.26
CA SER A 60 -14.72 25.90 0.59
C SER A 60 -14.60 24.53 -0.09
N ASN A 61 -14.79 23.45 0.67
CA ASN A 61 -14.84 22.08 0.15
C ASN A 61 -15.88 21.96 -0.99
N THR A 62 -17.07 22.56 -0.81
CA THR A 62 -18.13 22.60 -1.83
C THR A 62 -17.70 23.34 -3.10
N ALA A 63 -17.12 24.54 -2.95
CA ALA A 63 -16.66 25.31 -4.10
C ALA A 63 -15.58 24.54 -4.88
N CYS A 64 -14.62 23.96 -4.17
CA CYS A 64 -13.55 23.18 -4.77
C CYS A 64 -14.08 21.94 -5.52
N THR A 65 -15.04 21.23 -4.92
CA THR A 65 -15.69 20.07 -5.55
C THR A 65 -16.41 20.42 -6.85
N VAL A 66 -17.03 21.59 -6.91
CA VAL A 66 -17.75 22.07 -8.10
C VAL A 66 -16.79 22.58 -9.18
N ASN A 67 -15.78 23.33 -8.76
CA ASN A 67 -14.92 24.09 -9.66
C ASN A 67 -13.78 23.25 -10.25
N CYS A 68 -13.42 22.14 -9.63
CA CYS A 68 -12.24 21.36 -10.02
C CYS A 68 -12.62 20.09 -10.79
N ALA A 69 -11.80 19.77 -11.78
CA ALA A 69 -11.85 18.51 -12.51
C ALA A 69 -10.59 17.70 -12.24
N ILE A 70 -10.79 16.38 -12.12
CA ILE A 70 -9.72 15.38 -12.15
C ILE A 70 -9.50 15.05 -13.63
N GLU A 71 -8.29 15.33 -14.15
CA GLU A 71 -7.94 15.00 -15.54
C GLU A 71 -7.35 13.61 -15.69
N GLY A 72 -7.35 13.16 -16.95
CA GLY A 72 -6.57 12.02 -17.36
C GLY A 72 -5.06 12.27 -17.28
N SER A 73 -4.27 11.24 -17.56
CA SER A 73 -2.83 11.20 -17.33
C SER A 73 -2.08 10.26 -18.26
N ASP A 74 -0.80 10.56 -18.48
CA ASP A 74 0.12 9.78 -19.31
C ASP A 74 0.96 8.85 -18.44
N TYR A 75 0.59 7.56 -18.41
CA TYR A 75 1.22 6.54 -17.56
C TYR A 75 2.71 6.36 -17.84
N SER A 76 3.13 6.28 -19.10
CA SER A 76 4.54 6.03 -19.43
C SER A 76 5.37 7.31 -19.33
N GLY A 77 4.90 8.41 -19.92
CA GLY A 77 5.66 9.65 -19.98
C GLY A 77 5.62 10.45 -18.68
N THR A 78 4.49 10.44 -17.97
CA THR A 78 4.33 11.17 -16.70
C THR A 78 4.59 10.30 -15.50
N HIS A 79 4.43 8.96 -15.55
CA HIS A 79 4.43 8.11 -14.34
C HIS A 79 5.49 7.02 -14.29
N GLY A 80 6.23 6.83 -15.39
CA GLY A 80 7.14 5.68 -15.50
C GLY A 80 6.44 4.32 -15.33
N ILE A 81 5.10 4.29 -15.36
CA ILE A 81 4.29 3.09 -15.26
C ILE A 81 4.23 2.50 -16.65
N THR A 82 4.82 1.31 -16.79
CA THR A 82 4.77 0.55 -18.04
C THR A 82 4.28 -0.85 -17.76
N THR A 83 3.49 -1.39 -18.68
CA THR A 83 3.18 -2.82 -18.69
C THR A 83 3.78 -3.46 -19.93
N SER A 84 4.21 -4.72 -19.80
CA SER A 84 4.63 -5.56 -20.91
C SER A 84 4.17 -6.99 -20.64
N GLY A 85 3.13 -7.43 -21.35
CA GLY A 85 2.49 -8.74 -21.08
C GLY A 85 1.84 -8.80 -19.69
N ASN A 86 2.38 -9.67 -18.83
CA ASN A 86 1.92 -9.89 -17.45
C ASN A 86 2.78 -9.17 -16.40
N GLN A 87 3.66 -8.24 -16.82
CA GLN A 87 4.53 -7.47 -15.92
C GLN A 87 4.05 -6.01 -15.84
N LEU A 88 4.00 -5.49 -14.61
CA LEU A 88 3.87 -4.10 -14.25
C LEU A 88 5.21 -3.60 -13.69
N ASN A 89 5.70 -2.48 -14.20
CA ASN A 89 6.90 -1.81 -13.68
C ASN A 89 6.51 -0.44 -13.13
N LEU A 90 6.87 -0.19 -11.87
CA LEU A 90 6.65 1.06 -11.16
C LEU A 90 8.00 1.72 -10.86
N LYS A 91 8.18 2.97 -11.30
CA LYS A 91 9.35 3.80 -10.97
C LYS A 91 9.04 4.73 -9.80
N PHE A 92 10.02 4.95 -8.95
CA PHE A 92 9.86 5.57 -7.64
C PHE A 92 9.19 6.96 -7.65
N ILE A 93 9.65 7.89 -8.47
CA ILE A 93 8.98 9.18 -8.60
C ILE A 93 8.05 9.13 -9.81
N THR A 94 6.71 9.12 -9.60
CA THR A 94 5.69 9.94 -10.31
C THR A 94 4.20 9.49 -10.13
N LYS A 95 3.24 10.27 -10.69
CA LYS A 95 1.83 10.45 -10.28
C LYS A 95 0.71 9.61 -11.06
N GLY A 96 -0.60 9.95 -11.19
CA GLY A 96 -1.61 9.24 -12.05
C GLY A 96 -3.15 9.29 -11.80
N GLN A 97 -3.91 8.38 -12.47
CA GLN A 97 -5.32 8.38 -12.97
C GLN A 97 -6.25 7.17 -12.60
N THR A 98 -7.58 7.34 -12.59
CA THR A 98 -8.60 6.31 -12.20
C THR A 98 -9.49 5.65 -13.28
N GLN A 99 -9.88 4.38 -13.04
CA GLN A 99 -10.91 3.47 -13.63
C GLN A 99 -11.27 2.20 -12.78
N THR A 100 -12.56 1.90 -12.51
CA THR A 100 -13.11 0.68 -11.85
C THR A 100 -12.13 -0.41 -11.36
N ASN A 101 -11.99 -0.51 -10.04
CA ASN A 101 -11.18 -1.53 -9.38
C ASN A 101 -11.83 -2.93 -9.41
N GLU A 102 -10.98 -3.95 -9.43
CA GLU A 102 -11.39 -5.35 -9.34
C GLU A 102 -11.40 -5.86 -7.90
N MET A 103 -12.47 -6.59 -7.58
CA MET A 103 -12.69 -7.17 -6.26
C MET A 103 -12.21 -8.63 -6.22
N PHE A 104 -11.38 -8.96 -5.25
CA PHE A 104 -10.85 -10.30 -4.98
C PHE A 104 -11.41 -10.83 -3.66
N ASN A 105 -12.01 -12.02 -3.64
CA ASN A 105 -12.38 -12.70 -2.40
C ASN A 105 -11.26 -13.63 -1.96
N LEU A 106 -10.39 -13.19 -1.06
CA LEU A 106 -9.19 -13.95 -0.72
C LEU A 106 -9.46 -15.23 0.11
N ILE A 107 -10.57 -15.35 0.85
CA ILE A 107 -10.84 -16.57 1.64
C ILE A 107 -11.02 -17.79 0.75
N GLY A 108 -10.32 -18.88 1.11
CA GLY A 108 -10.33 -20.13 0.37
C GLY A 108 -9.56 -20.07 -0.95
N ASN A 109 -8.92 -18.94 -1.23
CA ASN A 109 -8.11 -18.71 -2.42
C ASN A 109 -6.65 -18.43 -2.04
N GLU A 110 -5.81 -18.49 -3.05
CA GLU A 110 -4.37 -18.28 -3.03
C GLU A 110 -4.05 -17.20 -4.06
N PHE A 111 -3.21 -16.26 -3.65
CA PHE A 111 -2.68 -15.20 -4.49
C PHE A 111 -1.18 -15.39 -4.60
N SER A 112 -0.64 -15.38 -5.82
CA SER A 112 0.79 -15.44 -6.06
C SER A 112 1.21 -14.46 -7.15
N PHE A 113 2.46 -14.02 -7.06
CA PHE A 113 3.07 -13.08 -7.98
C PHE A 113 4.59 -13.27 -7.93
N ASP A 114 5.26 -12.89 -9.01
CA ASP A 114 6.72 -12.78 -9.08
C ASP A 114 7.11 -11.32 -8.88
N VAL A 115 8.17 -11.06 -8.11
CA VAL A 115 8.65 -9.71 -7.81
C VAL A 115 10.16 -9.60 -7.92
N ASP A 116 10.64 -8.51 -8.53
CA ASP A 116 12.05 -8.13 -8.58
C ASP A 116 12.29 -6.90 -7.69
N LEU A 117 12.98 -7.12 -6.57
CA LEU A 117 13.35 -6.09 -5.59
C LEU A 117 14.82 -5.65 -5.73
N SER A 118 15.55 -6.12 -6.74
CA SER A 118 17.00 -5.90 -6.86
C SER A 118 17.41 -4.42 -6.96
N GLN A 119 16.45 -3.55 -7.29
CA GLN A 119 16.63 -2.10 -7.41
C GLN A 119 15.92 -1.30 -6.30
N LEU A 120 15.43 -1.97 -5.24
CA LEU A 120 14.81 -1.32 -4.08
C LEU A 120 15.79 -1.37 -2.89
N PRO A 121 16.60 -0.31 -2.67
CA PRO A 121 17.47 -0.22 -1.50
C PRO A 121 16.69 0.05 -0.20
N CYS A 122 17.43 0.17 0.90
CA CYS A 122 16.90 0.72 2.15
C CYS A 122 16.21 2.07 1.92
N GLY A 123 15.07 2.28 2.55
CA GLY A 123 14.30 3.51 2.52
C GLY A 123 13.17 3.54 1.51
N LEU A 124 12.99 2.46 0.75
CA LEU A 124 11.89 2.28 -0.19
C LEU A 124 11.04 1.08 0.20
N ASN A 125 9.77 1.14 -0.17
CA ASN A 125 8.84 0.03 -0.06
C ASN A 125 8.14 -0.22 -1.39
N GLY A 126 8.37 -1.38 -1.99
CA GLY A 126 7.59 -1.90 -3.09
C GLY A 126 6.45 -2.74 -2.52
N ALA A 127 5.26 -2.17 -2.48
CA ALA A 127 4.12 -2.79 -1.82
C ALA A 127 3.15 -3.43 -2.81
N LEU A 128 2.63 -4.60 -2.45
CA LEU A 128 1.49 -5.25 -3.06
C LEU A 128 0.55 -5.68 -1.94
N TYR A 129 -0.65 -5.10 -1.92
CA TYR A 129 -1.57 -5.26 -0.81
C TYR A 129 -3.01 -5.19 -1.29
N PHE A 130 -3.93 -5.42 -0.37
CA PHE A 130 -5.35 -5.34 -0.64
C PHE A 130 -6.09 -4.47 0.37
N VAL A 131 -7.06 -3.71 -0.11
CA VAL A 131 -7.89 -2.82 0.74
C VAL A 131 -9.38 -3.00 0.46
N SER A 132 -10.19 -2.84 1.50
CA SER A 132 -11.65 -2.99 1.46
C SER A 132 -12.38 -1.75 0.93
N MET A 133 -11.88 -1.20 -0.19
CA MET A 133 -12.50 -0.07 -0.90
C MET A 133 -13.80 -0.50 -1.62
N PRO A 134 -14.80 0.41 -1.72
CA PRO A 134 -16.01 0.13 -2.48
C PRO A 134 -15.70 0.01 -3.98
N GLN A 135 -16.33 -0.97 -4.64
CA GLN A 135 -16.28 -1.10 -6.10
C GLN A 135 -17.02 0.09 -6.74
N LYS A 136 -16.29 1.15 -7.11
CA LYS A 136 -16.86 2.34 -7.76
C LYS A 136 -16.62 2.31 -9.27
N GLY A 137 -17.63 2.77 -10.01
CA GLY A 137 -17.57 3.12 -11.44
C GLY A 137 -16.75 4.39 -11.71
N GLN A 138 -16.91 5.01 -12.89
CA GLN A 138 -16.34 6.34 -13.16
C GLN A 138 -16.79 7.35 -12.08
N GLY A 139 -15.83 7.93 -11.36
CA GLY A 139 -16.03 8.81 -10.21
C GLY A 139 -14.71 9.13 -9.51
N THR A 140 -14.76 9.79 -8.35
CA THR A 140 -13.55 10.06 -7.57
C THR A 140 -13.08 8.75 -6.93
N PRO A 141 -11.81 8.34 -7.09
CA PRO A 141 -11.28 7.17 -6.38
C PRO A 141 -11.45 7.40 -4.87
N GLY A 142 -12.15 6.48 -4.21
CA GLY A 142 -12.26 6.45 -2.77
C GLY A 142 -11.24 5.48 -2.19
N TYR A 143 -9.95 5.89 -2.18
CA TYR A 143 -8.89 5.08 -1.59
C TYR A 143 -8.99 5.15 -0.06
N CYS A 144 -8.92 3.98 0.56
CA CYS A 144 -8.87 3.84 2.00
C CYS A 144 -7.83 2.77 2.37
N ASP A 145 -7.30 2.88 3.56
CA ASP A 145 -6.39 1.91 4.17
C ASP A 145 -6.57 1.91 5.69
N ALA A 146 -5.82 1.06 6.40
CA ALA A 146 -5.92 0.97 7.85
C ALA A 146 -5.20 2.12 8.57
N GLN A 147 -4.39 2.90 7.84
CA GLN A 147 -3.76 4.10 8.37
C GLN A 147 -4.70 5.29 8.42
N CYS A 148 -5.90 5.21 7.81
CA CYS A 148 -6.83 6.32 7.72
C CYS A 148 -6.11 7.58 7.21
N ALA A 149 -5.40 7.44 6.09
CA ALA A 149 -4.49 8.43 5.56
C ALA A 149 -5.16 9.78 5.17
N ARG A 150 -5.04 10.78 6.05
CA ARG A 150 -5.64 12.12 5.91
C ARG A 150 -5.05 13.02 4.81
N ASP A 151 -4.14 12.53 3.99
CA ASP A 151 -3.51 13.25 2.89
C ASP A 151 -4.23 13.06 1.54
N LEU A 152 -5.44 12.47 1.59
CA LEU A 152 -6.36 12.38 0.46
C LEU A 152 -7.03 13.72 0.16
N LYS A 153 -6.95 14.15 -1.10
CA LYS A 153 -7.51 15.43 -1.57
C LYS A 153 -9.03 15.41 -1.69
N TYR A 154 -9.62 14.24 -1.87
CA TYR A 154 -11.05 14.03 -2.00
C TYR A 154 -11.47 12.87 -1.10
N ILE A 155 -12.58 13.08 -0.40
CA ILE A 155 -13.20 12.14 0.53
C ILE A 155 -14.67 12.06 0.17
N ASN A 156 -15.21 10.87 -0.13
CA ASN A 156 -16.60 10.69 -0.58
C ASN A 156 -16.99 11.64 -1.71
N ASP A 157 -16.15 11.74 -2.74
CA ASP A 157 -16.35 12.60 -3.91
C ASP A 157 -16.42 14.12 -3.59
N LYS A 158 -15.96 14.53 -2.40
CA LYS A 158 -15.86 15.93 -1.97
C LYS A 158 -14.42 16.31 -1.69
N ALA A 159 -13.99 17.45 -2.21
CA ALA A 159 -12.66 17.97 -1.94
C ALA A 159 -12.49 18.27 -0.45
N ASP A 160 -11.31 17.99 0.11
CA ASP A 160 -10.96 18.31 1.49
C ASP A 160 -10.02 19.53 1.58
N ALA A 161 -10.40 20.63 0.93
CA ALA A 161 -9.54 21.80 0.83
C ALA A 161 -9.42 22.63 2.13
N LYS A 162 -10.46 22.61 2.98
CA LYS A 162 -10.52 23.48 4.17
C LYS A 162 -9.85 22.82 5.36
N GLY A 163 -8.92 23.52 5.99
CA GLY A 163 -8.15 22.99 7.12
C GLY A 163 -6.91 22.20 6.70
N TRP A 164 -6.65 22.12 5.39
CA TRP A 164 -5.46 21.53 4.80
C TRP A 164 -4.18 22.14 5.37
N GLN A 165 -3.31 21.30 5.92
CA GLN A 165 -2.01 21.70 6.47
C GLN A 165 -0.89 21.16 5.59
N PRO A 166 -0.11 22.03 4.93
CA PRO A 166 1.08 21.64 4.19
C PRO A 166 2.05 20.84 5.05
N SER A 167 2.60 19.74 4.50
CA SER A 167 3.70 19.06 5.16
C SER A 167 4.92 19.97 5.27
N SER A 168 5.66 19.86 6.37
CA SER A 168 6.92 20.59 6.57
C SER A 168 8.11 19.94 5.84
N ASN A 169 7.97 18.67 5.44
CA ASN A 169 9.05 17.87 4.84
C ASN A 169 8.66 17.21 3.50
N ASP A 170 7.45 17.46 2.99
CA ASP A 170 7.02 17.08 1.65
C ASP A 170 6.41 18.29 0.92
N THR A 171 6.96 18.62 -0.24
CA THR A 171 6.49 19.75 -1.05
C THR A 171 5.20 19.46 -1.83
N ASN A 172 4.76 18.19 -1.85
CA ASN A 172 3.58 17.69 -2.55
C ASN A 172 2.49 17.13 -1.62
N ALA A 173 2.84 16.74 -0.39
CA ALA A 173 1.90 16.21 0.59
C ALA A 173 1.51 17.20 1.68
N SER A 174 0.36 16.91 2.26
CA SER A 174 -0.33 17.72 3.26
C SER A 174 -1.38 16.86 3.95
N VAL A 175 -1.89 17.30 5.09
CA VAL A 175 -2.97 16.61 5.80
C VAL A 175 -4.24 17.46 5.82
N GLY A 176 -5.34 16.85 5.41
CA GLY A 176 -6.69 17.38 5.48
C GLY A 176 -7.38 17.09 6.81
N LYS A 177 -8.67 17.42 6.89
CA LYS A 177 -9.50 17.14 8.07
C LYS A 177 -10.06 15.73 8.04
N PHE A 178 -10.39 15.20 6.88
CA PHE A 178 -11.10 13.93 6.74
C PHE A 178 -10.17 12.85 6.17
N SER A 179 -10.50 11.59 6.45
CA SER A 179 -9.92 10.45 5.72
C SER A 179 -10.97 9.38 5.48
N GLU A 180 -10.65 8.49 4.56
CA GLU A 180 -11.33 7.22 4.33
C GLU A 180 -10.50 6.11 5.01
N CYS A 181 -11.16 5.21 5.72
CA CYS A 181 -10.59 4.11 6.48
C CYS A 181 -11.20 2.79 6.02
N CYS A 182 -10.41 1.73 5.89
CA CYS A 182 -10.92 0.37 5.68
C CYS A 182 -9.88 -0.69 6.01
N ALA A 183 -10.33 -1.94 6.19
CA ALA A 183 -9.43 -3.05 6.46
C ALA A 183 -8.44 -3.27 5.30
N GLU A 184 -7.22 -3.67 5.68
CA GLU A 184 -6.07 -3.78 4.80
C GLU A 184 -5.34 -5.11 5.03
N MET A 185 -4.88 -5.72 3.95
CA MET A 185 -4.07 -6.94 3.96
C MET A 185 -2.84 -6.69 3.10
N GLU A 186 -1.73 -6.38 3.75
CA GLU A 186 -0.46 -6.14 3.11
C GLU A 186 0.24 -7.45 2.81
N VAL A 187 -0.12 -8.05 1.67
CA VAL A 187 0.48 -9.30 1.19
C VAL A 187 2.00 -9.19 1.05
N TRP A 188 2.47 -7.99 0.74
CA TRP A 188 3.87 -7.70 0.54
C TRP A 188 4.17 -6.23 0.79
N GLU A 189 4.96 -5.96 1.81
CA GLU A 189 5.76 -4.74 1.92
C GLU A 189 7.22 -5.16 1.96
N ALA A 190 8.04 -4.64 1.04
CA ALA A 190 9.42 -5.08 0.96
C ALA A 190 10.36 -4.16 0.20
N ASN A 191 11.64 -4.40 0.45
CA ASN A 191 12.75 -4.01 -0.40
C ASN A 191 13.80 -5.14 -0.44
N SER A 192 14.98 -4.87 -1.00
CA SER A 192 16.04 -5.88 -1.12
C SER A 192 16.58 -6.39 0.22
N VAL A 193 16.23 -5.78 1.35
CA VAL A 193 16.76 -6.09 2.69
C VAL A 193 15.72 -6.79 3.57
N SER A 194 14.48 -6.30 3.59
CA SER A 194 13.44 -6.79 4.51
C SER A 194 12.09 -6.94 3.82
N THR A 195 11.25 -7.77 4.44
CA THR A 195 9.83 -7.85 4.11
C THR A 195 8.97 -8.07 5.33
N THR A 196 7.72 -7.64 5.19
CA THR A 196 6.66 -8.03 6.09
C THR A 196 5.41 -8.44 5.33
N LEU A 197 4.65 -9.33 5.95
CA LEU A 197 3.27 -9.62 5.64
C LEU A 197 2.44 -9.15 6.82
N THR A 198 1.44 -8.32 6.53
CA THR A 198 0.70 -7.60 7.56
C THR A 198 -0.80 -7.73 7.33
N SER A 199 -1.55 -7.90 8.43
CA SER A 199 -3.01 -7.80 8.39
C SER A 199 -3.50 -6.75 9.36
N ASP A 200 -4.32 -5.84 8.84
CA ASP A 200 -4.85 -4.70 9.57
C ASP A 200 -6.38 -4.78 9.62
N SER A 201 -6.90 -4.77 10.84
CA SER A 201 -8.33 -4.84 11.07
C SER A 201 -8.93 -3.48 11.36
N CYS A 202 -10.16 -3.26 10.91
CA CYS A 202 -10.91 -2.03 11.17
C CYS A 202 -12.31 -2.35 11.71
N GLN A 203 -12.89 -1.37 12.40
CA GLN A 203 -14.29 -1.40 12.85
C GLN A 203 -14.99 -0.08 12.45
N PRO A 204 -15.86 -0.09 11.42
CA PRO A 204 -16.23 -1.25 10.60
C PRO A 204 -15.08 -1.74 9.71
N GLU A 205 -15.13 -3.02 9.30
CA GLU A 205 -14.14 -3.62 8.38
C GLU A 205 -14.22 -3.00 6.99
N SER A 206 -15.43 -2.62 6.59
CA SER A 206 -15.70 -1.94 5.34
C SER A 206 -15.33 -0.45 5.42
N TYR A 207 -15.28 0.17 4.24
CA TYR A 207 -15.13 1.59 4.05
C TYR A 207 -15.91 2.45 5.06
N SER A 208 -15.21 3.35 5.72
CA SER A 208 -15.75 4.38 6.62
C SER A 208 -15.00 5.70 6.47
N VAL A 209 -15.59 6.79 6.96
CA VAL A 209 -14.95 8.11 6.98
C VAL A 209 -14.71 8.53 8.41
N CYS A 210 -13.52 9.07 8.67
CA CYS A 210 -13.13 9.64 9.95
C CYS A 210 -12.83 11.14 9.82
N GLU A 211 -12.73 11.83 10.96
CA GLU A 211 -12.43 13.25 11.03
C GLU A 211 -11.38 13.54 12.11
N GLU A 212 -10.38 14.34 11.74
CA GLU A 212 -9.32 14.88 12.56
C GLU A 212 -8.63 13.81 13.43
N CYS A 213 -8.57 13.99 14.74
CA CYS A 213 -7.89 13.09 15.65
C CYS A 213 -8.61 11.73 15.81
N ASN A 214 -9.89 11.64 15.45
CA ASN A 214 -10.63 10.38 15.50
C ASN A 214 -10.28 9.45 14.33
N CYS A 215 -9.38 9.87 13.44
CA CYS A 215 -8.83 9.00 12.40
C CYS A 215 -7.77 8.04 12.92
N GLY A 216 -7.04 8.38 13.99
CA GLY A 216 -5.86 7.62 14.38
C GLY A 216 -4.81 7.57 13.26
N GLY A 217 -4.04 6.48 13.22
CA GLY A 217 -3.08 6.23 12.15
C GLY A 217 -1.87 7.16 12.17
N THR A 218 -1.11 7.14 11.07
CA THR A 218 0.18 7.82 10.95
C THR A 218 0.10 9.34 11.07
N TYR A 219 -0.98 9.95 10.59
CA TYR A 219 -1.13 11.41 10.53
C TYR A 219 -1.93 12.00 11.71
N SER A 220 -1.91 11.33 12.87
CA SER A 220 -2.61 11.75 14.08
C SER A 220 -1.70 11.84 15.29
N LEU A 221 -2.10 12.65 16.28
CA LEU A 221 -1.40 12.76 17.56
C LEU A 221 -1.49 11.47 18.37
N ASP A 222 -2.66 10.83 18.34
CA ASP A 222 -2.88 9.50 18.90
C ASP A 222 -3.14 8.54 17.75
N ARG A 223 -2.19 7.63 17.51
CA ARG A 223 -2.26 6.62 16.45
C ARG A 223 -3.42 5.64 16.64
N TYR A 224 -3.88 5.44 17.88
CA TYR A 224 -4.84 4.39 18.24
C TYR A 224 -6.27 4.92 18.45
N ALA A 225 -6.47 6.22 18.30
CA ALA A 225 -7.78 6.85 18.46
C ALA A 225 -8.76 6.53 17.30
N GLY A 226 -8.25 5.89 16.25
CA GLY A 226 -8.97 5.59 15.02
C GLY A 226 -9.81 4.31 15.05
N PRO A 227 -10.62 4.07 13.99
CA PRO A 227 -11.40 2.86 13.83
C PRO A 227 -10.56 1.64 13.39
N CYS A 228 -9.31 1.86 12.99
CA CYS A 228 -8.42 0.85 12.44
C CYS A 228 -7.22 0.60 13.35
N ASP A 229 -6.77 -0.65 13.39
CA ASP A 229 -5.49 -1.00 13.97
C ASP A 229 -4.38 -0.62 13.00
N ALA A 230 -3.73 0.50 13.25
CA ALA A 230 -2.63 0.99 12.43
C ALA A 230 -1.26 0.34 12.77
N ASN A 231 -1.18 -0.51 13.79
CA ASN A 231 0.05 -1.16 14.25
C ASN A 231 0.12 -2.65 13.99
N ASP A 232 -1.05 -3.23 13.68
CA ASP A 232 -1.24 -4.44 12.93
C ASP A 232 -0.74 -5.75 13.58
N CYS A 233 -0.96 -6.86 12.87
CA CYS A 233 -0.30 -8.13 13.14
C CYS A 233 0.63 -8.49 11.99
N HIS A 234 1.90 -8.16 12.14
CA HIS A 234 2.91 -8.40 11.12
C HIS A 234 3.79 -9.63 11.37
N PHE A 235 4.08 -10.36 10.29
CA PHE A 235 5.09 -11.39 10.21
C PHE A 235 6.28 -10.88 9.37
N ASN A 236 7.32 -10.43 10.06
CA ASN A 236 8.62 -10.13 9.47
C ASN A 236 9.63 -11.19 10.00
N PRO A 237 10.18 -12.05 9.13
CA PRO A 237 11.11 -13.11 9.52
C PRO A 237 12.32 -12.61 10.32
N TYR A 238 12.89 -11.48 9.91
CA TYR A 238 14.03 -10.87 10.59
C TYR A 238 13.62 -10.42 12.00
N ARG A 239 12.45 -9.79 12.14
CA ARG A 239 11.89 -9.32 13.42
C ARG A 239 11.65 -10.46 14.42
N ILE A 240 11.27 -11.64 13.96
CA ILE A 240 11.07 -12.81 14.80
C ILE A 240 12.34 -13.65 15.01
N GLY A 241 13.51 -13.13 14.60
CA GLY A 241 14.82 -13.69 14.89
C GLY A 241 15.38 -14.63 13.82
N VAL A 242 14.70 -14.80 12.69
CA VAL A 242 15.20 -15.58 11.55
C VAL A 242 15.83 -14.64 10.54
N LYS A 243 17.08 -14.25 10.82
CA LYS A 243 17.80 -13.21 10.07
C LYS A 243 18.24 -13.63 8.67
N ASP A 244 18.33 -14.93 8.44
CA ASP A 244 18.76 -15.51 7.15
C ASP A 244 17.59 -16.03 6.31
N LEU A 245 16.34 -15.80 6.74
CA LEU A 245 15.13 -16.25 6.05
C LEU A 245 14.31 -15.07 5.57
N TYR A 246 13.76 -15.22 4.38
CA TYR A 246 12.75 -14.37 3.81
C TYR A 246 11.60 -15.30 3.42
N ILE A 247 10.43 -15.24 4.05
CA ILE A 247 9.19 -15.93 3.61
C ILE A 247 7.95 -15.58 4.45
N ALA A 248 6.82 -15.63 3.75
CA ALA A 248 5.43 -15.44 4.13
C ALA A 248 4.83 -16.47 5.13
N SER A 249 3.88 -16.02 5.95
CA SER A 249 2.43 -16.32 5.80
C SER A 249 1.66 -15.88 7.06
N MET A 250 0.43 -15.34 6.91
CA MET A 250 -0.72 -15.70 7.74
C MET A 250 -2.05 -15.16 7.17
N SER A 251 -3.11 -15.86 7.54
CA SER A 251 -4.47 -15.78 7.02
C SER A 251 -5.45 -15.57 8.17
N ASN A 252 -6.31 -14.53 8.09
CA ASN A 252 -7.62 -14.45 8.76
C ASN A 252 -8.48 -13.23 8.31
N ALA A 253 -7.90 -12.18 7.71
CA ALA A 253 -8.62 -10.95 7.31
C ALA A 253 -9.39 -11.00 5.96
N MET A 254 -9.49 -12.17 5.32
CA MET A 254 -9.70 -12.29 3.87
C MET A 254 -11.17 -12.48 3.41
N ALA A 255 -12.16 -12.32 4.30
CA ALA A 255 -13.54 -12.82 4.10
C ALA A 255 -14.48 -11.93 3.27
N GLN A 256 -14.10 -10.66 3.08
CA GLN A 256 -14.89 -9.66 2.40
C GLN A 256 -14.10 -9.23 1.17
N GLY A 257 -14.72 -9.15 -0.01
CA GLY A 257 -13.98 -8.85 -1.24
C GLY A 257 -13.13 -7.57 -1.10
N ILE A 258 -11.89 -7.61 -1.60
CA ILE A 258 -10.88 -6.55 -1.45
C ILE A 258 -10.18 -6.24 -2.79
N ASN A 259 -9.65 -5.02 -2.95
CA ASN A 259 -9.04 -4.56 -4.20
C ASN A 259 -7.52 -4.72 -4.16
N LEU A 260 -6.89 -5.13 -5.26
CA LEU A 260 -5.42 -5.21 -5.39
C LEU A 260 -4.82 -3.80 -5.58
N VAL A 261 -3.86 -3.44 -4.72
CA VAL A 261 -3.05 -2.22 -4.82
C VAL A 261 -1.59 -2.60 -5.00
N MET A 262 -0.92 -1.92 -5.93
CA MET A 262 0.51 -2.05 -6.19
C MET A 262 1.13 -0.66 -6.15
N SER A 263 2.09 -0.43 -5.26
CA SER A 263 2.67 0.90 -5.04
C SER A 263 4.19 0.83 -4.80
N LEU A 264 4.83 2.00 -4.95
CA LEU A 264 6.23 2.23 -4.61
C LEU A 264 6.32 3.58 -3.91
N TRP A 265 6.83 3.62 -2.69
CA TRP A 265 6.82 4.81 -1.86
C TRP A 265 8.01 4.85 -0.88
N ASP A 266 8.30 6.06 -0.41
CA ASP A 266 9.16 6.36 0.74
C ASP A 266 8.33 6.98 1.88
N ASP A 267 8.85 6.91 3.10
CA ASP A 267 8.09 7.24 4.31
C ASP A 267 8.51 8.58 4.90
N HIS A 268 7.67 9.59 4.73
CA HIS A 268 7.88 10.93 5.29
C HIS A 268 7.64 11.03 6.80
N TYR A 269 7.19 9.96 7.45
CA TYR A 269 6.91 9.93 8.89
C TYR A 269 8.00 9.21 9.68
N ALA A 270 8.32 7.97 9.31
CA ALA A 270 9.26 7.12 10.04
C ALA A 270 10.39 6.56 9.16
N ASN A 271 10.61 7.11 7.96
CA ASN A 271 11.72 6.75 7.07
C ASN A 271 11.79 5.25 6.75
N VAL A 272 10.65 4.54 6.74
CA VAL A 272 10.53 3.10 6.48
C VAL A 272 11.22 2.24 7.55
N LEU A 273 11.74 2.84 8.64
CA LEU A 273 12.52 2.15 9.67
C LEU A 273 11.71 1.05 10.38
N ARG A 274 10.38 1.19 10.43
CA ARG A 274 9.44 0.18 10.93
C ARG A 274 9.42 -1.11 10.11
N LEU A 275 9.91 -1.09 8.88
CA LEU A 275 10.02 -2.23 8.00
C LEU A 275 11.43 -2.85 8.04
N GLU A 276 12.47 -2.01 7.98
CA GLU A 276 13.80 -2.43 7.55
C GLU A 276 14.96 -2.14 8.54
N SER A 277 14.69 -1.46 9.65
CA SER A 277 15.72 -1.01 10.59
C SER A 277 15.35 -1.36 12.03
N SER A 278 16.00 -0.70 12.99
CA SER A 278 15.65 -0.75 14.40
C SER A 278 14.66 0.37 14.72
N HIS A 279 13.46 0.02 15.21
CA HIS A 279 12.41 0.99 15.54
C HIS A 279 11.59 0.56 16.77
N PRO A 280 11.35 1.45 17.76
CA PRO A 280 11.81 2.85 17.86
C PRO A 280 13.34 2.99 17.96
N ILE A 281 13.90 4.10 17.44
CA ILE A 281 15.36 4.27 17.28
C ILE A 281 16.12 4.45 18.60
N GLU A 282 15.40 4.77 19.68
CA GLU A 282 15.92 4.99 21.01
C GLU A 282 16.08 3.68 21.81
N LYS A 283 15.49 2.58 21.32
CA LYS A 283 15.54 1.28 21.99
C LYS A 283 16.74 0.45 21.54
N ASP A 284 17.21 -0.44 22.42
CA ASP A 284 18.30 -1.35 22.10
C ASP A 284 17.85 -2.35 21.00
N PRO A 285 18.56 -2.48 19.87
CA PRO A 285 18.23 -3.44 18.81
C PRO A 285 18.16 -4.90 19.26
N SER A 286 18.77 -5.24 20.40
CA SER A 286 18.69 -6.57 21.00
C SER A 286 17.38 -6.86 21.72
N GLU A 287 16.58 -5.83 22.02
CA GLU A 287 15.25 -6.01 22.59
C GLU A 287 14.31 -6.68 21.56
N PRO A 288 13.52 -7.69 21.99
CA PRO A 288 12.59 -8.39 21.09
C PRO A 288 11.65 -7.43 20.35
N GLY A 289 11.61 -7.55 19.02
CA GLY A 289 10.72 -6.78 18.16
C GLY A 289 11.20 -5.37 17.76
N VAL A 290 12.38 -4.93 18.24
CA VAL A 290 13.00 -3.63 17.86
C VAL A 290 13.69 -3.72 16.51
N ALA A 291 14.59 -4.70 16.31
CA ALA A 291 15.29 -4.89 15.04
C ALA A 291 14.41 -5.60 13.99
N ARG A 292 14.29 -5.02 12.79
CA ARG A 292 13.37 -5.45 11.72
C ARG A 292 14.06 -5.62 10.35
N GLY A 293 15.32 -5.20 10.27
CA GLY A 293 16.23 -5.43 9.17
C GLY A 293 17.62 -4.88 9.50
N GLU A 294 18.50 -4.86 8.51
CA GLU A 294 19.89 -4.44 8.66
C GLU A 294 20.14 -2.99 8.24
N CYS A 295 19.12 -2.28 7.75
CA CYS A 295 19.28 -0.90 7.32
C CYS A 295 19.67 0.01 8.50
N PRO A 296 20.62 0.95 8.33
CA PRO A 296 21.01 1.87 9.39
C PRO A 296 19.85 2.72 9.89
N ILE A 297 19.79 3.09 11.17
CA ILE A 297 18.74 3.98 11.73
C ILE A 297 18.71 5.40 11.10
N THR A 298 19.73 5.73 10.31
CA THR A 298 19.84 6.98 9.56
C THR A 298 19.41 6.86 8.10
N SER A 299 18.93 5.69 7.65
CA SER A 299 18.43 5.47 6.28
C SER A 299 17.03 6.05 6.08
N GLY A 300 16.57 6.02 4.83
CA GLY A 300 15.15 6.22 4.49
C GLY A 300 14.63 7.64 4.55
N LYS A 301 15.48 8.64 4.82
CA LYS A 301 15.06 10.05 4.74
C LYS A 301 14.64 10.38 3.31
N PRO A 302 13.39 10.79 3.06
CA PRO A 302 12.85 10.97 1.70
C PRO A 302 13.75 11.78 0.76
N SER A 303 14.17 12.97 1.20
CA SER A 303 15.04 13.85 0.40
C SER A 303 16.34 13.20 -0.06
N ASP A 304 16.88 12.28 0.75
CA ASP A 304 18.15 11.64 0.48
C ASP A 304 17.94 10.46 -0.47
N VAL A 305 16.85 9.69 -0.28
CA VAL A 305 16.47 8.55 -1.12
C VAL A 305 16.05 9.02 -2.51
N GLU A 306 15.20 10.04 -2.61
CA GLU A 306 14.80 10.68 -3.88
C GLU A 306 15.99 11.18 -4.68
N ALA A 307 16.99 11.78 -4.01
CA ALA A 307 18.18 12.30 -4.67
C ALA A 307 19.16 11.21 -5.12
N GLN A 308 19.31 10.15 -4.32
CA GLN A 308 20.28 9.07 -4.56
C GLN A 308 19.76 7.99 -5.49
N PHE A 309 18.46 7.67 -5.40
CA PHE A 309 17.83 6.56 -6.11
C PHE A 309 16.64 6.99 -6.97
N PRO A 310 16.74 8.06 -7.78
CA PRO A 310 15.61 8.55 -8.58
C PRO A 310 15.12 7.54 -9.65
N ASN A 311 15.95 6.53 -9.97
CA ASN A 311 15.65 5.50 -10.95
C ASN A 311 15.29 4.15 -10.31
N ALA A 312 15.11 4.08 -8.99
CA ALA A 312 14.63 2.86 -8.34
C ALA A 312 13.28 2.44 -8.91
N GLN A 313 13.11 1.12 -9.05
CA GLN A 313 11.93 0.55 -9.68
C GLN A 313 11.63 -0.85 -9.14
N VAL A 314 10.33 -1.16 -8.99
CA VAL A 314 9.86 -2.50 -8.67
C VAL A 314 9.13 -3.08 -9.88
N ALA A 315 9.40 -4.34 -10.18
CA ALA A 315 8.65 -5.08 -11.18
C ALA A 315 7.81 -6.17 -10.51
N LEU A 316 6.50 -6.12 -10.75
CA LEU A 316 5.52 -7.10 -10.29
C LEU A 316 5.00 -7.83 -11.52
N SER A 317 4.98 -9.15 -11.49
CA SER A 317 4.57 -9.93 -12.67
C SER A 317 3.90 -11.23 -12.31
N ASN A 318 3.31 -11.88 -13.32
CA ASN A 318 2.81 -13.26 -13.21
C ASN A 318 1.77 -13.43 -12.08
N ILE A 319 0.90 -12.42 -11.92
CA ILE A 319 -0.16 -12.45 -10.92
C ILE A 319 -1.13 -13.59 -11.24
N LYS A 320 -1.29 -14.48 -10.28
CA LYS A 320 -2.20 -15.61 -10.34
C LYS A 320 -3.10 -15.59 -9.11
N PHE A 321 -4.38 -15.80 -9.36
CA PHE A 321 -5.37 -15.90 -8.31
C PHE A 321 -6.32 -17.06 -8.58
N GLY A 322 -6.52 -17.90 -7.58
CA GLY A 322 -7.39 -19.06 -7.69
C GLY A 322 -7.49 -19.81 -6.37
N SER A 323 -8.23 -20.90 -6.36
CA SER A 323 -8.42 -21.67 -5.13
C SER A 323 -7.12 -22.29 -4.63
N ILE A 324 -6.99 -22.44 -3.31
CA ILE A 324 -5.81 -23.03 -2.67
C ILE A 324 -5.53 -24.41 -3.29
N GLY A 325 -4.28 -24.64 -3.72
CA GLY A 325 -3.86 -25.90 -4.33
C GLY A 325 -4.31 -26.09 -5.79
N SER A 326 -4.80 -25.03 -6.44
CA SER A 326 -5.08 -25.04 -7.88
C SER A 326 -3.79 -25.24 -8.72
N PRO A 327 -3.89 -25.82 -9.93
CA PRO A 327 -2.72 -26.11 -10.77
C PRO A 327 -1.99 -24.86 -11.28
N LEU A 328 -2.55 -23.66 -11.08
CA LEU A 328 -1.87 -22.36 -11.28
C LEU A 328 -0.59 -22.23 -10.44
N HIS A 329 -0.67 -22.75 -9.22
CA HIS A 329 0.35 -22.71 -8.21
C HIS A 329 1.05 -24.07 -8.21
N SER A 330 1.80 -24.35 -9.29
CA SER A 330 2.65 -25.54 -9.30
C SER A 330 3.61 -25.44 -8.12
N PRO A 331 3.56 -26.36 -7.14
CA PRO A 331 4.50 -26.32 -6.05
C PRO A 331 5.88 -26.57 -6.67
N LEU A 332 6.79 -25.61 -6.55
CA LEU A 332 8.22 -25.89 -6.57
C LEU A 332 8.56 -26.67 -5.28
N LEU A 333 7.89 -27.80 -5.04
CA LEU A 333 8.36 -28.80 -4.10
C LEU A 333 9.55 -29.48 -4.79
N PRO A 334 10.79 -29.32 -4.29
CA PRO A 334 11.87 -30.17 -4.74
C PRO A 334 11.42 -31.62 -4.52
N LYS A 335 11.56 -32.44 -5.57
CA LYS A 335 11.33 -33.89 -5.51
C LYS A 335 12.09 -34.45 -4.30
N ARG A 336 11.35 -34.88 -3.27
CA ARG A 336 11.84 -35.59 -2.08
C ARG A 336 13.05 -34.94 -1.39
N ILE A 337 12.78 -34.10 -0.39
CA ILE A 337 13.64 -34.12 0.80
C ILE A 337 13.04 -35.20 1.69
N ASP A 338 13.75 -36.32 1.85
CA ASP A 338 13.42 -37.31 2.87
C ASP A 338 13.24 -36.57 4.19
N ALA A 339 12.09 -36.78 4.82
CA ALA A 339 11.69 -36.09 6.05
C ALA A 339 12.84 -36.08 7.06
N LEU A 340 13.47 -34.90 7.23
CA LEU A 340 14.21 -34.62 8.45
C LEU A 340 13.13 -34.47 9.52
N VAL A 341 12.81 -35.58 10.17
CA VAL A 341 12.02 -35.58 11.40
C VAL A 341 12.80 -34.74 12.40
N LEU A 342 12.44 -33.47 12.54
CA LEU A 342 12.81 -32.70 13.72
C LEU A 342 12.13 -33.39 14.90
N ASP A 343 12.92 -34.12 15.68
CA ASP A 343 12.48 -34.70 16.94
C ASP A 343 12.08 -33.55 17.88
N CYS A 344 10.77 -33.28 17.96
CA CYS A 344 10.17 -32.31 18.88
C CYS A 344 10.41 -32.60 20.38
N ARG A 345 11.22 -33.61 20.75
CA ARG A 345 11.60 -33.87 22.14
C ARG A 345 12.74 -32.98 22.66
N ALA A 346 13.44 -32.23 21.80
CA ALA A 346 14.56 -31.39 22.22
C ALA A 346 14.17 -29.97 22.68
N VAL A 347 12.94 -29.48 22.42
CA VAL A 347 12.50 -28.14 22.85
C VAL A 347 11.69 -28.23 24.15
N LYS A 348 12.31 -28.74 25.21
CA LYS A 348 11.84 -28.52 26.60
C LYS A 348 12.54 -27.29 27.16
N LYS A 349 12.07 -26.10 26.79
CA LYS A 349 12.13 -24.82 27.55
C LYS A 349 11.78 -23.64 26.63
N ALA A 350 10.51 -23.50 26.31
CA ALA A 350 9.94 -22.20 25.92
C ALA A 350 8.51 -22.20 26.43
N LYS A 351 8.34 -21.72 27.67
CA LYS A 351 7.04 -21.55 28.31
C LYS A 351 6.46 -20.23 27.77
N LEU A 352 5.95 -20.24 26.54
CA LEU A 352 5.13 -19.16 26.02
C LEU A 352 3.70 -19.38 26.50
N CYS A 353 3.37 -18.76 27.63
CA CYS A 353 1.99 -18.51 28.03
C CYS A 353 1.86 -17.00 28.20
N LEU A 354 1.09 -16.41 27.27
CA LEU A 354 0.11 -15.35 27.48
C LEU A 354 0.02 -14.85 28.93
N GLU A 355 0.41 -13.59 29.15
CA GLU A 355 -0.14 -12.62 30.12
C GLU A 355 0.86 -11.46 30.25
N GLU A 356 0.56 -10.31 29.63
CA GLU A 356 1.08 -9.01 30.06
C GLU A 356 -0.14 -8.12 30.36
N PRO A 357 -0.24 -7.52 31.55
CA PRO A 357 -1.35 -6.66 31.92
C PRO A 357 -1.17 -5.25 31.37
N PHE A 358 -2.28 -4.64 30.98
CA PHE A 358 -2.40 -3.19 30.79
C PHE A 358 -1.89 -2.43 32.02
N ILE A 359 -0.84 -1.60 31.86
CA ILE A 359 -0.73 -0.23 32.40
C ILE A 359 0.08 0.60 31.40
#